data_AF-A0A9D5JFU2-F1
#
_entry.id   AF-A0A9D5JFU2-F1
#
_cell.length_a   1.000
_cell.length_b   1.000
_cell.length_c   1.000
_cell.angle_alpha   90.00
_cell.angle_beta   90.00
_cell.angle_gamma   90.00
#
_symmetry.space_group_name_H-M   'P 1'
#
loop_
_entity.id
_entity.type
_entity.pdbx_description
1 polymer ?
#
loop_
_entity_poly.entity_id
_entity_poly.type
_entity_poly.pdbx_seq_one_letter_code
_entity_poly.pdbx_strand_id
1 'polypeptide(L)' 'MIKSTILKVSENGFFTINTLNNTKENKYVSKVLLNGKELENKQISYFSIQAGNELTIYMAAKP' A
#
# COMPACT_ATOMS: atom_id res chain seq x y z
N MET A 1 15.33 -1.61 0.21
CA MET A 1 13.88 -1.89 0.18
C MET A 1 13.17 -0.64 -0.29
N ILE A 2 12.14 -0.82 -1.12
CA ILE A 2 11.35 0.29 -1.65
C ILE A 2 10.56 0.88 -0.49
N LYS A 3 10.69 2.18 -0.25
CA LYS A 3 9.93 2.87 0.81
C LYS A 3 8.60 3.40 0.30
N SER A 4 8.58 3.88 -0.94
CA SER A 4 7.39 4.37 -1.63
C SER A 4 7.55 4.14 -3.13
N THR A 5 6.44 3.85 -3.81
CA THR A 5 6.33 3.75 -5.26
C THR A 5 5.07 4.46 -5.72
N ILE A 6 5.13 5.15 -6.84
CA ILE A 6 3.98 5.82 -7.45
C ILE A 6 3.68 5.13 -8.78
N LEU A 7 2.46 4.63 -8.91
CA LEU A 7 1.93 4.09 -10.15
C LEU A 7 1.07 5.17 -10.82
N LYS A 8 1.46 5.61 -12.02
CA LYS A 8 0.60 6.48 -12.84
C LYS A 8 -0.51 5.62 -13.45
N VAL A 9 -1.77 5.94 -13.16
CA VAL A 9 -2.94 5.15 -13.59
C VAL A 9 -3.65 5.81 -14.77
N SER A 10 -3.64 7.15 -14.84
CA SER A 10 -4.16 7.92 -15.99
C SER A 10 -3.39 9.25 -16.12
N GLU A 11 -3.81 10.14 -17.03
CA GLU A 11 -3.20 11.49 -17.10
C GLU A 11 -3.29 12.26 -15.78
N ASN A 12 -4.33 12.02 -14.97
CA ASN A 12 -4.63 12.79 -13.76
C ASN A 12 -4.63 11.96 -12.45
N GLY A 13 -4.51 10.63 -12.52
CA GLY A 13 -4.60 9.74 -11.36
C GLY A 13 -3.28 9.04 -11.05
N PHE A 14 -2.76 9.21 -9.83
CA PHE A 14 -1.62 8.47 -9.31
C PHE A 14 -2.06 7.56 -8.17
N PHE A 15 -1.73 6.27 -8.23
CA PHE A 15 -1.89 5.34 -7.12
C PHE A 15 -0.57 5.23 -6.37
N THR A 16 -0.55 5.68 -5.12
CA THR A 16 0.68 5.72 -4.32
C THR A 16 0.73 4.53 -3.38
N ILE A 17 1.85 3.81 -3.37
CA ILE A 17 2.09 2.69 -2.47
C ILE A 17 3.24 3.06 -1.53
N ASN A 18 2.94 3.19 -0.26
CA ASN A 18 3.89 3.45 0.82
C ASN A 18 4.12 2.19 1.64
N THR A 19 5.37 1.94 2.02
CA THR A 19 5.71 0.85 2.94
C THR A 19 6.42 1.41 4.16
N LEU A 20 5.94 1.04 5.34
CA LEU A 20 6.47 1.46 6.63
C LEU A 20 7.17 0.28 7.29
N ASN A 21 8.32 0.55 7.90
CA ASN A 21 9.19 -0.45 8.52
C ASN A 21 9.68 -1.56 7.58
N ASN A 22 9.80 -1.27 6.28
CA ASN A 22 10.30 -2.22 5.28
C ASN A 22 11.83 -2.41 5.39
N THR A 23 12.25 -3.37 6.22
CA THR A 23 13.65 -3.71 6.52
C THR A 23 13.94 -5.18 6.17
N LYS A 24 15.22 -5.60 6.19
CA LYS A 24 15.60 -6.96 5.78
C LYS A 24 14.99 -8.02 6.69
N GLU A 25 14.71 -7.62 7.92
CA GLU A 25 14.12 -8.41 8.99
C GLU A 25 12.58 -8.41 8.88
N ASN A 26 11.98 -7.29 8.46
CA ASN A 26 10.54 -7.10 8.40
C ASN A 26 9.95 -7.51 7.04
N LYS A 27 9.66 -8.81 6.88
CA LYS A 27 9.20 -9.41 5.62
C LYS A 27 7.69 -9.68 5.53
N TYR A 28 6.95 -9.50 6.63
CA TYR A 28 5.52 -9.81 6.70
C TYR A 28 4.68 -8.53 6.68
N VAL A 29 3.51 -8.60 6.05
CA VAL A 29 2.51 -7.52 6.11
C VAL A 29 1.71 -7.70 7.41
N SER A 30 1.77 -6.70 8.29
CA SER A 30 0.99 -6.70 9.53
C SER A 30 -0.33 -5.96 9.41
N LYS A 31 -0.35 -4.88 8.61
CA LYS A 31 -1.50 -4.00 8.43
C LYS A 31 -1.45 -3.29 7.09
N VAL A 32 -2.61 -3.08 6.50
CA VAL A 32 -2.74 -2.32 5.24
C VAL A 32 -3.84 -1.28 5.40
N LEU A 33 -3.55 -0.05 4.99
CA LEU A 33 -4.49 1.04 4.94
C LEU A 33 -4.73 1.47 3.49
N LEU A 34 -5.99 1.63 3.11
CA LEU A 34 -6.40 2.28 1.87
C LEU A 34 -7.02 3.63 2.22
N ASN A 35 -6.37 4.71 1.79
CA ASN A 35 -6.75 6.09 2.12
C ASN A 35 -6.97 6.29 3.65
N GLY A 36 -6.06 5.75 4.44
CA GLY A 36 -6.09 5.81 5.91
C GLY A 36 -7.06 4.82 6.59
N LYS A 37 -7.91 4.10 5.85
CA LYS A 37 -8.83 3.09 6.40
C LYS A 37 -8.23 1.71 6.30
N GLU A 38 -8.30 0.94 7.38
CA GLU A 38 -7.76 -0.42 7.41
C GLU A 38 -8.53 -1.35 6.49
N LEU A 39 -7.81 -2.13 5.69
CA LEU A 39 -8.40 -3.17 4.87
C LEU A 39 -8.60 -4.43 5.71
N GLU A 40 -9.85 -4.87 5.83
CA GLU A 40 -10.19 -6.10 6.54
C GLU A 40 -9.88 -7.36 5.74
N ASN A 41 -9.74 -7.22 4.42
CA ASN A 41 -9.45 -8.32 3.51
C ASN A 41 -8.20 -8.03 2.67
N LYS A 42 -7.70 -9.07 1.99
CA LYS A 42 -6.47 -9.02 1.20
C LYS A 42 -6.73 -8.59 -0.26
N GLN A 43 -7.77 -7.78 -0.50
CA GLN A 43 -8.21 -7.39 -1.83
C GLN A 43 -8.36 -5.88 -1.93
N ILE A 44 -8.06 -5.33 -3.11
CA ILE A 44 -8.24 -3.92 -3.43
C ILE A 44 -9.05 -3.87 -4.72
N SER A 45 -10.10 -3.04 -4.75
CA SER A 45 -10.91 -2.90 -5.96
C SER A 45 -10.16 -2.12 -7.03
N TYR A 46 -10.39 -2.48 -8.30
CA TYR A 46 -9.89 -1.72 -9.46
C TYR A 46 -10.25 -0.22 -9.36
N PHE A 47 -11.47 0.10 -8.93
CA PHE A 47 -11.92 1.48 -8.74
C PHE A 47 -11.07 2.27 -7.73
N SER A 48 -10.55 1.61 -6.69
CA SER A 48 -9.67 2.26 -5.71
C SER A 48 -8.31 2.64 -6.33
N ILE A 49 -7.81 1.81 -7.23
CA ILE A 49 -6.58 2.09 -7.97
C ILE A 49 -6.83 3.22 -8.97
N GLN A 50 -7.91 3.14 -9.74
CA GLN A 50 -8.28 4.15 -10.74
C GLN A 50 -8.55 5.53 -10.11
N ALA A 51 -9.14 5.58 -8.92
CA ALA A 51 -9.39 6.82 -8.18
C ALA A 51 -8.11 7.51 -7.69
N GLY A 52 -6.94 6.86 -7.79
CA GLY A 52 -5.68 7.40 -7.30
C GLY A 52 -5.56 7.37 -5.77
N ASN A 53 -6.18 6.38 -5.12
CA ASN A 53 -6.06 6.24 -3.66
C ASN A 53 -4.62 5.93 -3.25
N GLU A 54 -4.32 6.15 -1.96
CA GLU A 54 -3.05 5.76 -1.37
C GLU A 54 -3.18 4.43 -0.61
N LEU A 55 -2.21 3.54 -0.82
CA LEU A 55 -2.03 2.29 -0.10
C LEU A 55 -0.83 2.41 0.85
N THR A 56 -1.04 2.28 2.15
CA THR A 56 0.05 2.18 3.13
C THR A 56 0.13 0.77 3.69
N ILE A 57 1.30 0.15 3.57
CA ILE A 57 1.60 -1.20 4.05
C ILE A 57 2.55 -1.11 5.24
N TYR A 58 2.15 -1.67 6.37
CA TYR A 58 3.00 -1.81 7.54
C TYR A 58 3.66 -3.18 7.52
N MET A 59 4.98 -3.19 7.63
CA MET A 59 5.79 -4.41 7.61
C MET A 59 6.21 -4.82 9.03
N ALA A 60 6.35 -6.13 9.26
CA ALA A 60 6.75 -6.72 10.54
C ALA A 60 7.69 -7.92 10.35
N ALA A 61 8.43 -8.28 11.40
CA ALA A 61 9.36 -9.40 11.42
C ALA A 61 8.66 -10.77 11.55
N LYS A 62 7.39 -10.78 11.95
CA LYS A 62 6.57 -11.98 12.14
C LYS A 62 5.16 -11.76 11.55
N PRO A 63 4.47 -12.83 11.12
CA PRO A 63 3.06 -12.78 10.76
C PRO A 63 2.17 -12.33 11.92
#